data_AF-A0A1C2EG20-F1
#
_entry.id   AF-A0A1C2EG20-F1
#
_cell.length_a   1.000
_cell.length_b   1.000
_cell.length_c   1.000
_cell.angle_alpha   90.00
_cell.angle_beta   90.00
_cell.angle_gamma   90.00
#
_symmetry.space_group_name_H-M   'P 1'
#
loop_
_entity.id
_entity.type
_entity.pdbx_description
1 polymer ?
#
loop_
_entity_poly.entity_id
_entity_poly.type
_entity_poly.pdbx_seq_one_letter_code
_entity_poly.pdbx_strand_id
1 'polypeptide(L)'
;MTALRKAGDFPNKAVVEYATVQVEIPHRLIPVNLRNEFYEDDDLVKDLFVSPTGRLSYKTLYLDSEALAQQFAASLVELFKNRPYRNHYKMAVTVERTTMTVTATKGKIKHSALVASYLAR
;
A
#
# COMPACT_ATOMS: atom_id res chain seq x y z
N MET A 1 13.08 10.19 13.03
CA MET A 1 12.35 9.55 11.91
C MET A 1 13.33 8.70 11.14
N THR A 2 13.11 7.38 11.06
CA THR A 2 14.04 6.46 10.40
C THR A 2 13.73 6.42 8.91
N ALA A 3 14.63 6.93 8.07
CA ALA A 3 14.49 6.84 6.63
C ALA A 3 14.68 5.38 6.19
N LEU A 4 13.86 4.92 5.24
CA LEU A 4 13.98 3.56 4.71
C LEU A 4 15.26 3.42 3.88
N ARG A 5 15.90 2.25 3.98
CA ARG A 5 17.17 1.98 3.30
C ARG A 5 17.02 2.06 1.78
N LYS A 6 17.97 2.73 1.15
CA LYS A 6 18.05 2.98 -0.29
C LYS A 6 18.94 1.94 -0.97
N ALA A 7 18.94 1.99 -2.30
CA ALA A 7 19.87 1.19 -3.10
C ALA A 7 21.30 1.50 -2.69
N GLY A 8 22.09 0.47 -2.41
CA GLY A 8 23.47 0.60 -1.92
C GLY A 8 23.64 0.51 -0.40
N ASP A 9 22.55 0.59 0.38
CA ASP A 9 22.61 0.42 1.85
C ASP A 9 22.64 -1.06 2.29
N PHE A 10 22.39 -1.98 1.35
CA PHE A 10 22.43 -3.42 1.57
C PHE A 10 23.67 -4.06 0.93
N PRO A 11 24.14 -5.22 1.45
CA PRO A 11 25.20 -6.00 0.80
C PRO A 11 24.91 -6.28 -0.68
N ASN A 12 23.63 -6.55 -0.99
CA ASN A 12 23.14 -6.52 -2.36
C ASN A 12 22.68 -5.10 -2.72
N LYS A 13 23.47 -4.40 -3.53
CA LYS A 13 23.23 -3.00 -3.94
C LYS A 13 21.92 -2.78 -4.70
N ALA A 14 21.31 -3.84 -5.24
CA ALA A 14 20.03 -3.75 -5.93
C ALA A 14 18.81 -3.73 -4.98
N VAL A 15 18.98 -4.10 -3.71
CA VAL A 15 17.88 -4.15 -2.74
C VAL A 15 17.51 -2.75 -2.26
N VAL A 16 16.21 -2.49 -2.21
CA VAL A 16 15.63 -1.23 -1.73
C VAL A 16 14.47 -1.55 -0.78
N GLU A 17 14.38 -0.84 0.35
CA GLU A 17 13.25 -0.94 1.28
C GLU A 17 12.17 0.08 0.98
N TYR A 18 10.90 -0.30 0.95
CA TYR A 18 9.79 0.64 0.82
C TYR A 18 8.72 0.34 1.86
N ALA A 19 8.00 1.36 2.30
CA ALA A 19 6.80 1.19 3.11
C ALA A 19 5.60 1.10 2.18
N THR A 20 4.62 0.31 2.57
CA THR A 20 3.36 0.17 1.87
C THR A 20 2.21 -0.04 2.85
N VAL A 21 0.99 0.07 2.34
CA VAL A 21 -0.23 -0.18 3.09
C VAL A 21 -0.95 -1.35 2.44
N GLN A 22 -0.92 -2.49 3.13
CA GLN A 22 -1.62 -3.70 2.73
C GLN A 22 -3.02 -3.72 3.33
N VAL A 23 -3.96 -4.29 2.60
CA VAL A 23 -5.35 -4.45 3.01
C VAL A 23 -5.78 -5.89 2.76
N GLU A 24 -6.38 -6.51 3.77
CA GLU A 24 -7.00 -7.82 3.68
C GLU A 24 -8.52 -7.66 3.73
N ILE A 25 -9.25 -8.19 2.74
CA ILE A 25 -10.71 -8.10 2.64
C ILE A 25 -11.28 -9.43 2.10
N PRO A 26 -12.45 -9.91 2.59
CA PRO A 26 -13.19 -11.00 1.97
C PRO A 26 -13.53 -10.71 0.51
N HIS A 27 -13.33 -11.68 -0.37
CA HIS A 27 -13.51 -11.52 -1.82
C HIS A 27 -14.89 -11.00 -2.21
N ARG A 28 -15.95 -11.50 -1.55
CA ARG A 28 -17.33 -11.02 -1.76
C ARG A 28 -17.51 -9.50 -1.56
N LEU A 29 -16.66 -8.86 -0.75
CA LEU A 29 -16.74 -7.42 -0.46
C LEU A 29 -15.78 -6.57 -1.29
N ILE A 30 -14.92 -7.20 -2.10
CA ILE A 30 -14.04 -6.51 -3.03
C ILE A 30 -14.88 -5.87 -4.14
N PRO A 31 -14.57 -4.62 -4.55
CA PRO A 31 -15.18 -4.00 -5.72
C PRO A 31 -15.14 -4.93 -6.94
N VAL A 32 -16.24 -5.02 -7.68
CA VAL A 32 -16.41 -5.99 -8.79
C VAL A 32 -15.25 -5.94 -9.80
N ASN A 33 -14.71 -4.74 -10.06
CA ASN A 33 -13.59 -4.53 -10.98
C ASN A 33 -12.23 -5.07 -10.48
N LEU A 34 -12.15 -5.51 -9.23
CA LEU A 34 -10.97 -6.12 -8.59
C LEU A 34 -11.22 -7.58 -8.18
N ARG A 35 -12.44 -8.10 -8.38
CA ARG A 35 -12.72 -9.52 -8.11
C ARG A 35 -11.98 -10.38 -9.12
N ASN A 36 -11.50 -11.50 -8.64
CA ASN A 36 -10.80 -12.50 -9.43
C ASN A 36 -11.59 -13.82 -9.36
N GLU A 37 -11.88 -14.42 -10.52
CA GLU A 37 -12.71 -15.63 -10.66
C GLU A 37 -12.13 -16.87 -9.98
N PHE A 38 -10.84 -16.87 -9.66
CA PHE A 38 -10.16 -17.98 -8.98
C PHE A 38 -10.32 -17.98 -7.46
N TYR A 39 -11.02 -17.00 -6.89
CA TYR A 39 -11.29 -16.91 -5.44
C TYR A 39 -12.75 -17.18 -5.16
N GLU A 40 -13.01 -17.91 -4.08
CA GLU A 40 -14.34 -18.09 -3.53
C GLU A 40 -14.75 -16.85 -2.72
N ASP A 41 -16.06 -16.64 -2.55
CA ASP A 41 -16.61 -15.43 -1.90
C ASP A 41 -16.08 -15.21 -0.47
N ASP A 42 -15.79 -16.30 0.25
CA ASP A 42 -15.30 -16.28 1.63
C ASP A 42 -13.76 -16.20 1.72
N ASP A 43 -13.05 -16.27 0.59
CA ASP A 43 -11.60 -16.17 0.58
C ASP A 43 -11.13 -14.77 1.00
N LEU A 44 -10.11 -14.73 1.85
CA LEU A 44 -9.45 -13.50 2.25
C LEU A 44 -8.36 -13.14 1.24
N VAL A 45 -8.55 -12.04 0.53
CA VAL A 45 -7.56 -11.52 -0.41
C VAL A 45 -6.60 -10.61 0.34
N LYS A 46 -5.31 -10.99 0.38
CA LYS A 46 -4.25 -10.31 1.15
C LYS A 46 -3.35 -9.40 0.32
N ASP A 47 -3.35 -9.57 -1.00
CA ASP A 47 -2.46 -8.83 -1.92
C ASP A 47 -3.07 -7.52 -2.41
N LEU A 48 -4.02 -6.95 -1.67
CA LEU A 48 -4.57 -5.64 -1.98
C LEU A 48 -3.73 -4.55 -1.31
N PHE A 49 -3.39 -3.56 -2.10
CA PHE A 49 -2.73 -2.34 -1.67
C PHE A 49 -3.68 -1.15 -1.88
N VAL A 50 -3.24 0.00 -1.38
CA VAL A 50 -3.97 1.25 -1.56
C VAL A 50 -3.21 2.17 -2.52
N SER A 51 -3.92 2.72 -3.51
CA SER A 51 -3.37 3.73 -4.41
C SER A 51 -2.99 4.99 -3.62
N PRO A 52 -2.13 5.88 -4.17
CA PRO A 52 -1.83 7.17 -3.55
C PRO A 52 -3.06 8.07 -3.31
N THR A 53 -4.21 7.72 -3.88
CA THR A 53 -5.50 8.45 -3.77
C THR A 53 -6.53 7.71 -2.91
N GLY A 54 -6.14 6.62 -2.23
CA GLY A 54 -7.01 5.91 -1.30
C GLY A 54 -7.93 4.84 -1.91
N ARG A 55 -7.69 4.42 -3.16
CA ARG A 55 -8.46 3.35 -3.82
C ARG A 55 -7.76 2.01 -3.66
N LEU A 56 -8.51 0.93 -3.46
CA LEU A 56 -7.95 -0.43 -3.50
C LEU A 56 -7.36 -0.74 -4.88
N SER A 57 -6.23 -1.45 -4.90
CA SER A 57 -5.54 -1.86 -6.11
C SER A 57 -4.58 -3.02 -5.83
N TYR A 58 -4.35 -3.89 -6.82
CA TYR A 58 -3.25 -4.87 -6.76
C TYR A 58 -1.87 -4.26 -7.06
N LYS A 59 -1.82 -2.95 -7.38
CA LYS A 59 -0.56 -2.26 -7.62
C LYS A 59 0.08 -1.85 -6.30
N THR A 60 1.31 -2.30 -6.08
CA THR A 60 2.11 -1.95 -4.91
C THR A 60 2.28 -0.43 -4.79
N LEU A 61 1.94 0.10 -3.62
CA LEU A 61 2.29 1.45 -3.22
C LEU A 61 3.72 1.44 -2.69
N TYR A 62 4.53 2.38 -3.17
CA TYR A 62 5.93 2.51 -2.77
C TYR A 62 6.08 3.81 -2.02
N LEU A 63 6.30 3.77 -0.70
CA LEU A 63 6.56 4.96 0.11
C LEU A 63 8.01 4.94 0.60
N ASP A 64 8.61 6.11 0.66
CA ASP A 64 9.98 6.35 1.10
C ASP A 64 10.12 6.42 2.63
N SER A 65 9.01 6.54 3.35
CA SER A 65 8.97 6.67 4.80
C SER A 65 7.83 5.84 5.40
N GLU A 66 8.15 5.11 6.46
CA GLU A 66 7.15 4.39 7.27
C GLU A 66 6.20 5.38 7.95
N ALA A 67 6.70 6.53 8.42
CA ALA A 67 5.86 7.55 9.04
C ALA A 67 4.80 8.09 8.08
N LEU A 68 5.15 8.26 6.80
CA LEU A 68 4.20 8.67 5.77
C LEU A 68 3.14 7.58 5.55
N ALA A 69 3.54 6.31 5.56
CA ALA A 69 2.61 5.18 5.43
C ALA A 69 1.64 5.09 6.61
N GLN A 70 2.11 5.32 7.85
CA GLN A 70 1.28 5.34 9.05
C GLN A 70 0.28 6.50 9.04
N GLN A 71 0.71 7.71 8.67
CA GLN A 71 -0.19 8.85 8.52
C GLN A 71 -1.24 8.60 7.43
N PHE A 72 -0.80 8.01 6.31
CA PHE A 72 -1.71 7.65 5.24
C PHE A 72 -2.72 6.59 5.68
N ALA A 73 -2.29 5.52 6.34
CA ALA A 73 -3.16 4.49 6.90
C ALA A 73 -4.23 5.10 7.83
N ALA A 74 -3.87 6.04 8.71
CA ALA A 74 -4.84 6.73 9.56
C ALA A 74 -5.91 7.47 8.73
N SER A 75 -5.50 8.21 7.68
CA SER A 75 -6.45 8.90 6.78
C SER A 75 -7.36 7.92 6.01
N LEU A 76 -6.85 6.73 5.69
CA LEU A 76 -7.59 5.70 4.97
C LEU A 76 -8.67 5.05 5.84
N VAL A 77 -8.47 4.95 7.15
CA VAL A 77 -9.51 4.49 8.08
C VAL A 77 -10.75 5.37 7.95
N GLU A 78 -10.58 6.69 7.94
CA GLU A 78 -11.70 7.65 7.77
C GLU A 78 -12.37 7.48 6.40
N LEU A 79 -11.59 7.32 5.34
CA LEU A 79 -12.12 7.09 3.99
C LEU A 79 -12.92 5.78 3.90
N PHE A 80 -12.46 4.73 4.59
CA PHE A 80 -13.04 3.38 4.51
C PHE A 80 -14.34 3.25 5.31
N LYS A 81 -14.60 4.14 6.28
CA LYS A 81 -15.90 4.20 6.99
C LYS A 81 -17.10 4.32 6.05
N ASN A 82 -16.92 5.01 4.91
CA ASN A 82 -17.97 5.23 3.91
C ASN A 82 -18.06 4.11 2.86
N ARG A 83 -17.33 3.00 3.03
CA ARG A 83 -17.26 1.90 2.06
C ARG A 83 -18.11 0.69 2.50
N PRO A 84 -18.55 -0.16 1.55
CA PRO A 84 -19.31 -1.38 1.88
C PRO A 84 -18.56 -2.34 2.80
N TYR A 85 -17.22 -2.39 2.69
CA TYR A 85 -16.36 -3.28 3.46
C TYR A 85 -15.85 -2.69 4.79
N ARG A 86 -16.40 -1.57 5.27
CA ARG A 86 -15.88 -0.81 6.44
C ARG A 86 -15.59 -1.61 7.72
N ASN A 87 -16.32 -2.71 7.96
CA ASN A 87 -16.17 -3.54 9.16
C ASN A 87 -15.47 -4.87 8.90
N HIS A 88 -15.05 -5.11 7.67
CA HIS A 88 -14.57 -6.41 7.19
C HIS A 88 -13.22 -6.29 6.48
N TYR A 89 -12.45 -5.24 6.78
CA TYR A 89 -11.08 -5.11 6.29
C TYR A 89 -10.10 -5.13 7.46
N LYS A 90 -8.90 -5.64 7.20
CA LYS A 90 -7.72 -5.39 8.03
C LYS A 90 -6.73 -4.59 7.21
N MET A 91 -6.11 -3.60 7.82
CA MET A 91 -5.10 -2.77 7.17
C MET A 91 -3.83 -2.79 8.00
N ALA A 92 -2.69 -2.97 7.34
CA ALA A 92 -1.39 -3.02 7.97
C ALA A 92 -0.39 -2.18 7.17
N VAL A 93 0.44 -1.42 7.90
CA VAL A 93 1.63 -0.81 7.32
C VAL A 93 2.74 -1.83 7.37
N THR A 94 3.35 -2.11 6.22
CA THR A 94 4.47 -3.06 6.12
C THR A 94 5.66 -2.37 5.47
N VAL A 95 6.87 -2.74 5.91
CA VAL A 95 8.13 -2.37 5.27
C VAL A 95 8.65 -3.59 4.54
N GLU A 96 8.73 -3.49 3.22
CA GLU A 96 9.13 -4.58 2.33
C GLU A 96 10.41 -4.25 1.58
N ARG A 97 11.04 -5.30 1.04
CA ARG A 97 12.28 -5.21 0.26
C ARG A 97 12.02 -5.70 -1.15
N THR A 98 12.56 -4.98 -2.13
CA THR A 98 12.53 -5.40 -3.54
C THR A 98 13.89 -5.22 -4.20
N THR A 99 14.18 -6.07 -5.17
CA THR A 99 15.33 -5.97 -6.07
C THR A 99 15.01 -5.15 -7.32
N MET A 100 13.75 -4.75 -7.53
CA MET A 100 13.33 -3.88 -8.65
C MET A 100 13.70 -2.42 -8.37
N THR A 101 14.99 -2.13 -8.27
CA THR A 101 15.55 -0.85 -7.81
C THR A 101 14.96 0.36 -8.53
N VAL A 102 14.90 0.33 -9.87
CA VAL A 102 14.44 1.47 -10.69
C VAL A 102 12.95 1.74 -10.46
N THR A 103 12.14 0.69 -10.47
CA THR A 103 10.69 0.78 -10.24
C THR A 103 10.39 1.30 -8.85
N ALA A 104 11.03 0.73 -7.83
CA ALA A 104 10.85 1.16 -6.44
C ALA A 104 11.30 2.60 -6.22
N THR A 105 12.45 3.00 -6.78
CA THR A 105 12.98 4.36 -6.58
C THR A 105 12.12 5.42 -7.27
N LYS A 106 11.71 5.18 -8.54
CA LYS A 106 10.78 6.08 -9.25
C LYS A 106 9.39 6.10 -8.58
N GLY A 107 8.93 4.91 -8.17
CA GLY A 107 7.67 4.71 -7.47
C GLY A 107 7.60 5.50 -6.18
N LYS A 108 8.61 5.36 -5.30
CA LYS A 108 8.75 6.12 -4.05
C LYS A 108 8.59 7.62 -4.24
N ILE A 109 9.36 8.22 -5.16
CA ILE A 109 9.33 9.67 -5.39
C ILE A 109 7.91 10.11 -5.80
N LYS A 110 7.33 9.42 -6.78
CA LYS A 110 6.01 9.79 -7.30
C LYS A 110 4.89 9.55 -6.29
N HIS A 111 4.86 8.36 -5.69
CA HIS A 111 3.79 7.93 -4.78
C HIS A 111 3.85 8.70 -3.47
N SER A 112 5.03 8.89 -2.87
CA SER A 112 5.16 9.70 -1.65
C SER A 112 4.70 11.14 -1.86
N ALA A 113 5.05 11.77 -2.99
CA ALA A 113 4.58 13.12 -3.31
C ALA A 113 3.05 13.20 -3.46
N LEU A 114 2.44 12.19 -4.11
CA LEU A 114 0.99 12.10 -4.25
C LEU A 114 0.29 11.87 -2.91
N VAL A 115 0.81 10.98 -2.07
CA VAL A 115 0.25 10.74 -0.73
C VAL A 115 0.39 11.97 0.15
N ALA A 116 1.54 12.64 0.14
CA ALA A 116 1.74 13.87 0.90
C ALA A 116 0.77 14.99 0.46
N SER A 117 0.55 15.16 -0.84
CA SER A 117 -0.43 16.13 -1.34
C SER A 117 -1.88 15.74 -1.05
N TYR A 118 -2.19 14.44 -0.99
CA TYR A 118 -3.50 13.94 -0.56
C TYR A 118 -3.74 14.20 0.93
N LEU A 119 -2.73 14.02 1.79
CA LEU A 119 -2.82 14.26 3.23
C LEU A 119 -2.87 15.74 3.62
N ALA A 120 -2.38 16.63 2.75
CA ALA A 120 -2.41 18.07 2.96
C ALA A 120 -3.74 18.75 2.57
N ARG A 121 -4.70 17.99 2.05
CA ARG A 121 -6.06 18.45 1.72
C ARG A 121 -7.00 18.27 2.90
#